data_AF-A0A3D4PHX7-F1
#
_entry.id   AF-A0A3D4PHX7-F1
#
_cell.length_a   1.000
_cell.length_b   1.000
_cell.length_c   1.000
_cell.angle_alpha   90.00
_cell.angle_beta   90.00
_cell.angle_gamma   90.00
#
_symmetry.space_group_name_H-M   'P 1'
#
loop_
_entity.id
_entity.type
_entity.pdbx_description
1 polymer ?
#
loop_
_entity_poly.entity_id
_entity_poly.type
_entity_poly.pdbx_seq_one_letter_code
_entity_poly.pdbx_strand_id
1 'polypeptide(L)'
;MGLSGLQANIFIPNELPRRIRESSKHRAEVLVYDALKSQLNLSQRDWVIVHSARWMTKMHAGSAPKTGEADFLLTHPKHGVICVEVKGGKISYSDGQWYSTNRYGERFEIDPFNQVERNAYELARKFDKMKRWSGGSDRDKYAQWVIFPDSTSPANAIYPPEYDSQMVTDQLAMDKLVEGLLEASSFWYGEDGWQHPAAPHARGLLLDLFE
;
A
#
# COMPACT_ATOMS: atom_id res chain seq x y z
N MET A 1 -26.17 18.13 -13.76
CA MET A 1 -25.52 18.25 -12.43
C MET A 1 -24.21 17.49 -12.51
N GLY A 2 -23.01 18.04 -12.51
CA GLY A 2 -22.42 19.37 -12.49
C GLY A 2 -20.93 19.08 -12.66
N LEU A 3 -20.22 19.84 -13.48
CA LEU A 3 -18.78 19.67 -13.72
C LEU A 3 -17.98 20.10 -12.47
N SER A 4 -18.01 19.30 -11.40
CA SER A 4 -17.23 19.51 -10.16
C SER A 4 -16.37 18.29 -9.79
N GLY A 5 -16.02 17.47 -10.78
CA GLY A 5 -15.89 16.02 -10.55
C GLY A 5 -14.61 15.52 -9.90
N LEU A 6 -13.47 16.21 -10.05
CA LEU A 6 -12.15 15.71 -9.64
C LEU A 6 -11.49 16.62 -8.60
N GLN A 7 -11.06 16.04 -7.49
CA GLN A 7 -10.37 16.71 -6.39
C GLN A 7 -8.86 16.52 -6.50
N ALA A 8 -8.10 17.46 -5.91
CA ALA A 8 -6.65 17.30 -5.82
C ALA A 8 -6.29 16.06 -4.99
N ASN A 9 -5.14 15.46 -5.33
CA ASN A 9 -4.59 14.38 -4.52
C ASN A 9 -4.15 14.94 -3.16
N ILE A 10 -4.38 14.18 -2.09
CA ILE A 10 -3.98 14.54 -0.73
C ILE A 10 -2.93 13.53 -0.27
N PHE A 11 -1.82 14.06 0.25
CA PHE A 11 -0.78 13.27 0.88
C PHE A 11 -0.80 13.55 2.38
N ILE A 12 -0.73 12.49 3.18
CA ILE A 12 -0.71 12.53 4.64
C ILE A 12 0.55 11.81 5.11
N PRO A 13 1.55 12.54 5.63
CA PRO A 13 1.64 14.00 5.65
C PRO A 13 1.81 14.57 4.23
N ASN A 14 1.48 15.86 4.05
CA ASN A 14 1.66 16.51 2.75
C ASN A 14 3.15 16.63 2.37
N GLU A 15 4.06 16.63 3.33
CA GLU A 15 5.49 16.46 3.09
C GLU A 15 6.06 15.50 4.12
N LEU A 16 6.95 14.59 3.70
CA LEU A 16 7.63 13.73 4.65
C LEU A 16 8.52 14.56 5.59
N PRO A 17 8.44 14.35 6.91
CA PRO A 17 9.28 15.05 7.87
C PRO A 17 10.76 14.82 7.60
N ARG A 18 11.59 15.83 7.89
CA ARG A 18 13.05 15.77 7.69
C ARG A 18 13.69 14.52 8.30
N ARG A 19 13.26 14.11 9.50
CA ARG A 19 13.74 12.87 10.19
C ARG A 19 13.50 11.58 9.39
N ILE A 20 12.46 11.53 8.57
CA ILE A 20 12.16 10.39 7.69
C ILE A 20 13.04 10.49 6.45
N ARG A 21 13.06 11.66 5.80
CA ARG A 21 13.87 11.92 4.59
C ARG A 21 15.37 11.67 4.81
N GLU A 22 15.91 12.02 5.98
CA GLU A 22 17.33 11.85 6.31
C GLU A 22 17.67 10.47 6.89
N SER A 23 16.67 9.65 7.22
CA SER A 23 16.88 8.31 7.75
C SER A 23 17.18 7.32 6.65
N SER A 24 18.33 6.65 6.71
CA SER A 24 18.63 5.57 5.78
C SER A 24 17.68 4.37 5.90
N LYS A 25 16.97 4.23 7.02
CA LYS A 25 16.00 3.14 7.22
C LYS A 25 14.74 3.35 6.38
N HIS A 26 14.37 4.59 6.10
CA HIS A 26 13.16 4.95 5.35
C HIS A 26 13.45 5.33 3.90
N ARG A 27 14.67 5.09 3.41
CA ARG A 27 15.07 5.48 2.05
C ARG A 27 14.11 4.93 0.99
N ALA A 28 13.73 3.67 1.10
CA ALA A 28 12.82 3.01 0.17
C ALA A 28 11.41 3.64 0.19
N GLU A 29 10.85 3.88 1.38
CA GLU A 29 9.58 4.59 1.56
C GLU A 29 9.64 6.02 0.98
N VAL A 30 10.75 6.74 1.19
CA VAL A 30 10.93 8.09 0.62
C VAL A 30 10.92 8.06 -0.91
N LEU A 31 11.60 7.08 -1.53
CA LEU A 31 11.58 6.90 -3.00
C LEU A 31 10.16 6.68 -3.52
N VAL A 32 9.39 5.82 -2.85
CA VAL A 32 7.99 5.52 -3.22
C VAL A 32 7.11 6.75 -3.02
N TYR A 33 7.23 7.46 -1.90
CA TYR A 33 6.45 8.67 -1.63
C TYR A 33 6.69 9.75 -2.69
N ASP A 34 7.95 10.04 -3.01
CA ASP A 34 8.30 11.09 -3.97
C ASP A 34 7.87 10.69 -5.41
N ALA A 35 7.97 9.40 -5.76
CA ALA A 35 7.47 8.87 -7.04
C ALA A 35 5.93 8.94 -7.14
N LEU A 36 5.19 8.50 -6.12
CA LEU A 36 3.74 8.63 -6.06
C LEU A 36 3.32 10.10 -6.16
N LYS A 37 3.97 10.99 -5.39
CA LYS A 37 3.63 12.41 -5.36
C LYS A 37 3.87 13.11 -6.68
N SER A 38 5.01 12.86 -7.33
CA SER A 38 5.30 13.45 -8.63
C SER A 38 4.36 12.91 -9.71
N GLN A 39 4.25 11.59 -9.84
CA GLN A 39 3.50 10.95 -10.94
C GLN A 39 2.00 11.13 -10.80
N LEU A 40 1.41 10.93 -9.61
CA LEU A 40 -0.04 11.11 -9.43
C LEU A 40 -0.46 12.55 -9.72
N ASN A 41 0.30 13.55 -9.25
CA ASN A 41 -0.04 14.94 -9.52
C ASN A 41 0.07 15.32 -11.01
N LEU A 42 0.86 14.57 -11.79
CA LEU A 42 0.95 14.73 -13.23
C LEU A 42 -0.19 14.02 -13.98
N SER A 43 -0.63 12.83 -13.55
CA SER A 43 -1.49 11.96 -14.37
C SER A 43 -2.85 11.59 -13.79
N GLN A 44 -3.06 11.71 -12.47
CA GLN A 44 -4.26 11.20 -11.78
C GLN A 44 -4.81 12.21 -10.74
N ARG A 45 -6.07 12.03 -10.32
CA ARG A 45 -6.75 12.87 -9.31
C ARG A 45 -7.51 12.02 -8.31
N ASP A 46 -8.08 12.65 -7.29
CA ASP A 46 -8.91 12.04 -6.23
C ASP A 46 -8.23 11.03 -5.29
N TRP A 47 -6.92 10.85 -5.39
CA TRP A 47 -6.19 9.97 -4.50
C TRP A 47 -5.99 10.58 -3.11
N VAL A 48 -6.12 9.75 -2.08
CA VAL A 48 -5.60 10.04 -0.73
C VAL A 48 -4.51 9.01 -0.44
N ILE A 49 -3.33 9.50 -0.05
CA ILE A 49 -2.13 8.69 0.20
C ILE A 49 -1.71 8.93 1.64
N VAL A 50 -1.75 7.91 2.47
CA VAL A 50 -1.29 7.94 3.86
C VAL A 50 0.02 7.18 3.96
N HIS A 51 1.09 7.82 4.40
CA HIS A 51 2.38 7.20 4.68
C HIS A 51 2.48 6.82 6.17
N SER A 52 2.98 5.63 6.48
CA SER A 52 3.05 5.07 7.85
C SER A 52 1.67 5.12 8.51
N ALA A 53 0.69 4.46 7.87
CA ALA A 53 -0.67 4.40 8.36
C ALA A 53 -0.73 3.44 9.55
N ARG A 54 -0.97 3.96 10.77
CA ARG A 54 -0.97 3.16 12.01
C ARG A 54 -2.36 3.03 12.60
N TRP A 55 -2.70 1.86 13.10
CA TRP A 55 -3.99 1.62 13.79
C TRP A 55 -3.85 0.68 14.97
N MET A 56 -4.79 0.77 15.90
CA MET A 56 -4.92 -0.14 17.03
C MET A 56 -6.03 -1.14 16.78
N THR A 57 -5.70 -2.43 16.91
CA THR A 57 -6.65 -3.54 16.81
C THR A 57 -6.65 -4.40 18.07
N LYS A 58 -7.77 -5.08 18.30
CA LYS A 58 -7.90 -6.18 19.26
C LYS A 58 -8.37 -7.40 18.49
N MET A 59 -7.66 -8.51 18.65
CA MET A 59 -8.00 -9.75 17.96
C MET A 59 -9.37 -10.27 18.43
N HIS A 60 -9.58 -10.32 19.75
CA HIS A 60 -10.82 -10.73 20.41
C HIS A 60 -11.04 -9.93 21.70
N ALA A 61 -12.24 -10.07 22.30
CA ALA A 61 -12.55 -9.45 23.59
C ALA A 61 -11.59 -9.98 24.68
N GLY A 62 -10.90 -9.08 25.38
CA GLY A 62 -9.91 -9.42 26.41
C GLY A 62 -8.47 -9.56 25.92
N SER A 63 -8.21 -9.59 24.60
CA SER A 63 -6.82 -9.60 24.11
C SER A 63 -6.12 -8.27 24.36
N ALA A 64 -4.81 -8.32 24.58
CA ALA A 64 -3.97 -7.12 24.56
C ALA A 64 -4.15 -6.37 23.22
N PRO A 65 -4.23 -5.03 23.23
CA PRO A 65 -4.22 -4.26 22.01
C PRO A 65 -2.92 -4.49 21.23
N LYS A 66 -3.02 -4.54 19.90
CA LYS A 66 -1.87 -4.59 18.99
C LYS A 66 -1.90 -3.39 18.05
N THR A 67 -0.73 -2.89 17.71
CA THR A 67 -0.56 -1.88 16.67
C THR A 67 -0.33 -2.57 15.34
N GLY A 68 -1.16 -2.27 14.34
CA GLY A 68 -0.91 -2.55 12.94
C GLY A 68 -0.35 -1.30 12.25
N GLU A 69 0.44 -1.51 11.21
CA GLU A 69 1.06 -0.45 10.43
C GLU A 69 1.28 -0.93 8.99
N ALA A 70 0.82 -0.13 8.02
CA ALA A 70 1.15 -0.27 6.62
C ALA A 70 2.07 0.88 6.19
N ASP A 71 3.06 0.59 5.34
CA ASP A 71 3.98 1.61 4.83
C ASP A 71 3.22 2.70 4.07
N PHE A 72 2.28 2.27 3.22
CA PHE A 72 1.28 3.17 2.66
C PHE A 72 -0.12 2.59 2.66
N LEU A 73 -1.09 3.49 2.79
CA LEU A 73 -2.49 3.22 2.51
C LEU A 73 -3.00 4.24 1.51
N LEU A 74 -3.44 3.77 0.35
CA LEU A 74 -3.96 4.61 -0.72
C LEU A 74 -5.47 4.38 -0.85
N THR A 75 -6.20 5.41 -1.26
CA THR A 75 -7.59 5.23 -1.67
C THR A 75 -8.02 6.16 -2.79
N HIS A 76 -8.94 5.67 -3.60
CA HIS A 76 -9.58 6.39 -4.68
C HIS A 76 -11.01 5.87 -4.88
N PRO A 77 -12.00 6.72 -5.20
CA PRO A 77 -13.40 6.29 -5.35
C PRO A 77 -13.64 5.17 -6.35
N LYS A 78 -12.83 5.09 -7.42
CA LYS A 78 -12.88 3.99 -8.41
C LYS A 78 -11.88 2.86 -8.12
N HIS A 79 -10.71 3.19 -7.55
CA HIS A 79 -9.58 2.25 -7.45
C HIS A 79 -9.46 1.60 -6.06
N GLY A 80 -10.44 1.84 -5.19
CA GLY A 80 -10.58 1.15 -3.92
C GLY A 80 -9.64 1.63 -2.83
N VAL A 81 -9.27 0.72 -1.94
CA VAL A 81 -8.31 0.94 -0.85
C VAL A 81 -7.15 -0.03 -1.06
N ILE A 82 -5.94 0.51 -1.18
CA ILE A 82 -4.75 -0.25 -1.55
C ILE A 82 -3.77 -0.19 -0.38
N CYS A 83 -3.49 -1.34 0.22
CA CYS A 83 -2.48 -1.53 1.24
C CYS A 83 -1.15 -1.82 0.57
N VAL A 84 -0.11 -1.09 0.97
CA VAL A 84 1.20 -1.16 0.32
C VAL A 84 2.28 -1.52 1.33
N GLU A 85 3.13 -2.47 0.93
CA GLU A 85 4.34 -2.86 1.65
C GLU A 85 5.57 -2.56 0.80
N VAL A 86 6.55 -1.86 1.37
CA VAL A 86 7.76 -1.42 0.68
C VAL A 86 8.98 -2.11 1.28
N LYS A 87 9.75 -2.81 0.44
CA LYS A 87 11.02 -3.41 0.86
C LYS A 87 12.19 -2.83 0.09
N GLY A 88 13.04 -2.11 0.83
CA GLY A 88 14.32 -1.61 0.33
C GLY A 88 15.43 -2.66 0.34
N GLY A 89 16.57 -2.28 -0.24
CA GLY A 89 17.72 -3.17 -0.38
C GLY A 89 17.60 -4.14 -1.55
N LYS A 90 18.58 -5.03 -1.69
CA LYS A 90 18.59 -6.05 -2.75
C LYS A 90 17.68 -7.20 -2.34
N ILE A 91 16.59 -7.40 -3.08
CA ILE A 91 15.60 -8.43 -2.81
C ILE A 91 16.00 -9.72 -3.53
N SER A 92 15.94 -10.84 -2.81
CA SER A 92 16.12 -12.17 -3.38
C SER A 92 15.13 -13.16 -2.78
N TYR A 93 14.86 -14.23 -3.52
CA TYR A 93 14.06 -15.35 -3.07
C TYR A 93 14.87 -16.63 -3.25
N SER A 94 15.03 -17.41 -2.18
CA SER A 94 15.73 -18.70 -2.20
C SER A 94 15.15 -19.61 -1.13
N ASP A 95 15.05 -20.91 -1.42
CA ASP A 95 14.64 -21.94 -0.45
C ASP A 95 13.28 -21.67 0.23
N GLY A 96 12.32 -21.10 -0.51
CA GLY A 96 11.00 -20.81 0.05
C GLY A 96 10.91 -19.49 0.82
N GLN A 97 11.99 -18.70 0.87
CA GLN A 97 12.11 -17.54 1.76
C GLN A 97 12.57 -16.30 1.00
N TRP A 98 11.95 -15.16 1.30
CA TRP A 98 12.35 -13.84 0.82
C TRP A 98 13.43 -13.24 1.72
N TYR A 99 14.36 -12.51 1.10
CA TYR A 99 15.44 -11.83 1.78
C TYR A 99 15.60 -10.40 1.25
N SER A 100 15.97 -9.49 2.14
CA SER A 100 16.54 -8.19 1.79
C SER A 100 17.99 -8.14 2.23
N THR A 101 18.88 -7.74 1.32
CA THR A 101 20.28 -7.44 1.66
C THR A 101 20.46 -5.92 1.67
N ASN A 102 20.88 -5.37 2.82
CA ASN A 102 21.08 -3.94 2.96
C ASN A 102 22.38 -3.47 2.28
N ARG A 103 22.62 -2.14 2.28
CA ARG A 103 23.83 -1.53 1.68
C ARG A 103 25.15 -1.95 2.34
N TYR A 104 25.11 -2.53 3.53
CA TYR A 104 26.27 -3.02 4.26
C TYR A 104 26.54 -4.52 4.00
N GLY A 105 25.73 -5.15 3.15
CA GLY A 105 25.83 -6.58 2.83
C GLY A 105 25.16 -7.50 3.86
N GLU A 106 24.46 -6.94 4.85
CA GLU A 106 23.73 -7.73 5.84
C GLU A 106 22.42 -8.23 5.22
N ARG A 107 22.17 -9.54 5.35
CA ARG A 107 20.99 -10.22 4.78
C ARG A 107 19.97 -10.50 5.88
N PHE A 108 18.72 -10.12 5.63
CA PHE A 108 17.60 -10.28 6.56
C PHE A 108 16.50 -11.09 5.88
N GLU A 109 15.87 -11.99 6.63
CA GLU A 109 14.61 -12.60 6.22
C GLU A 109 13.50 -11.54 6.26
N ILE A 110 12.68 -11.54 5.22
CA ILE A 110 11.52 -10.66 5.08
C ILE A 110 10.33 -11.49 4.61
N ASP A 111 9.12 -10.99 4.81
CA ASP A 111 7.90 -11.65 4.33
C ASP A 111 6.90 -10.60 3.84
N PRO A 112 7.19 -9.93 2.70
CA PRO A 112 6.41 -8.78 2.27
C PRO A 112 4.95 -9.11 1.94
N PHE A 113 4.70 -10.28 1.34
CA PHE A 113 3.37 -10.70 0.90
C PHE A 113 2.46 -11.01 2.09
N ASN A 114 2.94 -11.74 3.08
CA ASN A 114 2.18 -11.98 4.31
C ASN A 114 1.99 -10.69 5.13
N GLN A 115 2.98 -9.78 5.13
CA GLN A 115 2.85 -8.50 5.82
C GLN A 115 1.75 -7.64 5.21
N VAL A 116 1.70 -7.50 3.88
CA VAL A 116 0.63 -6.75 3.20
C VAL A 116 -0.73 -7.43 3.35
N GLU A 117 -0.81 -8.77 3.24
CA GLU A 117 -2.06 -9.52 3.44
C GLU A 117 -2.62 -9.32 4.85
N ARG A 118 -1.76 -9.50 5.87
CA ARG A 118 -2.14 -9.32 7.28
C ARG A 118 -2.59 -7.89 7.56
N ASN A 119 -1.90 -6.90 7.01
CA ASN A 119 -2.25 -5.49 7.18
C ASN A 119 -3.61 -5.18 6.53
N ALA A 120 -3.84 -5.63 5.30
CA ALA A 120 -5.12 -5.49 4.61
C ALA A 120 -6.27 -6.14 5.41
N TYR A 121 -6.06 -7.36 5.92
CA TYR A 121 -7.01 -8.08 6.76
C TYR A 121 -7.35 -7.32 8.06
N GLU A 122 -6.32 -6.88 8.79
CA GLU A 122 -6.51 -6.16 10.06
C GLU A 122 -7.22 -4.83 9.87
N LEU A 123 -6.92 -4.13 8.77
CA LEU A 123 -7.57 -2.89 8.40
C LEU A 123 -9.05 -3.12 8.05
N ALA A 124 -9.37 -4.16 7.27
CA ALA A 124 -10.75 -4.48 6.90
C ALA A 124 -11.61 -4.74 8.13
N ARG A 125 -11.07 -5.52 9.09
CA ARG A 125 -11.72 -5.73 10.40
C ARG A 125 -11.84 -4.47 11.24
N LYS A 126 -10.90 -3.52 11.10
CA LYS A 126 -10.93 -2.26 11.83
C LYS A 126 -12.02 -1.35 11.28
N PHE A 127 -12.14 -1.26 9.95
CA PHE A 127 -13.16 -0.44 9.29
C PHE A 127 -14.56 -1.01 9.49
N ASP A 128 -14.74 -2.33 9.43
CA ASP A 128 -16.04 -3.00 9.69
C ASP A 128 -16.64 -2.68 11.07
N LYS A 129 -15.79 -2.44 12.08
CA LYS A 129 -16.24 -2.03 13.43
C LYS A 129 -16.67 -0.57 13.52
N MET A 130 -16.46 0.23 12.48
CA MET A 130 -16.82 1.65 12.46
C MET A 130 -18.24 1.81 11.92
N LYS A 131 -19.13 2.43 12.70
CA LYS A 131 -20.54 2.65 12.32
C LYS A 131 -20.74 3.38 10.98
N ARG A 132 -19.76 4.19 10.56
CA ARG A 132 -19.80 4.95 9.30
C ARG A 132 -19.31 4.14 8.09
N TRP A 133 -18.78 2.93 8.30
CA TRP A 133 -18.39 2.01 7.24
C TRP A 133 -19.51 1.01 6.98
N SER A 134 -20.23 1.19 5.87
CA SER A 134 -21.21 0.21 5.36
C SER A 134 -20.56 -0.88 4.50
N GLY A 135 -19.23 -0.98 4.55
CA GLY A 135 -18.43 -1.73 3.59
C GLY A 135 -18.23 -3.23 3.89
N GLY A 136 -18.70 -3.74 5.03
CA GLY A 136 -18.38 -5.10 5.48
C GLY A 136 -16.87 -5.34 5.73
N SER A 137 -16.53 -6.58 6.07
CA SER A 137 -15.23 -6.98 6.65
C SER A 137 -14.34 -7.88 5.78
N ASP A 138 -14.73 -8.18 4.54
CA ASP A 138 -13.99 -9.17 3.74
C ASP A 138 -12.59 -8.68 3.38
N ARG A 139 -11.59 -9.52 3.69
CA ARG A 139 -10.17 -9.21 3.50
C ARG A 139 -9.79 -8.98 2.04
N ASP A 140 -10.53 -9.60 1.11
CA ASP A 140 -10.30 -9.51 -0.34
C ASP A 140 -10.75 -8.15 -0.90
N LYS A 141 -11.28 -7.27 -0.05
CA LYS A 141 -11.75 -5.94 -0.45
C LYS A 141 -10.66 -4.90 -0.50
N TYR A 142 -9.49 -5.13 0.09
CA TYR A 142 -8.37 -4.19 0.01
C TYR A 142 -7.27 -4.77 -0.85
N ALA A 143 -6.95 -4.06 -1.92
CA ALA A 143 -5.90 -4.46 -2.82
C ALA A 143 -4.56 -4.45 -2.08
N GLN A 144 -3.71 -5.40 -2.45
CA GLN A 144 -2.39 -5.59 -1.87
C GLN A 144 -1.35 -5.26 -2.95
N TRP A 145 -0.36 -4.46 -2.59
CA TRP A 145 0.69 -4.05 -3.51
C TRP A 145 2.05 -4.03 -2.82
N VAL A 146 3.03 -4.70 -3.41
CA VAL A 146 4.39 -4.78 -2.88
C VAL A 146 5.32 -3.99 -3.80
N ILE A 147 6.18 -3.16 -3.21
CA ILE A 147 7.12 -2.33 -3.98
C ILE A 147 8.56 -2.60 -3.54
N PHE A 148 9.42 -2.88 -4.53
CA PHE A 148 10.86 -3.07 -4.35
C PHE A 148 11.63 -1.95 -5.06
N PRO A 149 11.69 -0.72 -4.51
CA PRO A 149 12.22 0.44 -5.23
C PRO A 149 13.74 0.35 -5.49
N ASP A 150 14.46 -0.46 -4.71
CA ASP A 150 15.92 -0.60 -4.78
C ASP A 150 16.38 -1.88 -5.51
N SER A 151 15.45 -2.75 -5.92
CA SER A 151 15.79 -4.07 -6.49
C SER A 151 14.89 -4.42 -7.65
N THR A 152 15.47 -5.06 -8.65
CA THR A 152 14.70 -5.78 -9.67
C THR A 152 14.24 -7.11 -9.09
N SER A 153 13.02 -7.54 -9.42
CA SER A 153 12.55 -8.89 -9.09
C SER A 153 13.45 -9.92 -9.83
N PRO A 154 13.94 -10.97 -9.17
CA PRO A 154 14.77 -11.99 -9.82
C PRO A 154 14.08 -12.64 -11.04
N ALA A 155 14.57 -12.36 -12.26
CA ALA A 155 13.92 -12.81 -13.50
C ALA A 155 13.78 -14.35 -13.65
N ASN A 156 14.64 -15.12 -12.98
CA ASN A 156 14.66 -16.58 -13.04
C ASN A 156 14.24 -17.25 -11.72
N ALA A 157 13.63 -16.52 -10.78
CA ALA A 157 13.13 -17.14 -9.56
C ALA A 157 11.86 -17.94 -9.83
N ILE A 158 11.76 -19.09 -9.17
CA ILE A 158 10.48 -19.78 -8.99
C ILE A 158 9.84 -19.12 -7.80
N TYR A 159 8.88 -18.23 -8.04
CA TYR A 159 8.15 -17.54 -6.98
C TYR A 159 7.13 -18.46 -6.32
N PRO A 160 6.77 -18.20 -5.06
CA PRO A 160 5.71 -18.95 -4.40
C PRO A 160 4.33 -18.57 -4.98
N PRO A 161 3.29 -19.41 -4.82
CA PRO A 161 1.98 -19.19 -5.44
C PRO A 161 1.29 -17.86 -5.07
N GLU A 162 1.62 -17.27 -3.92
CA GLU A 162 1.10 -15.96 -3.49
C GLU A 162 1.73 -14.77 -4.24
N TYR A 163 2.78 -14.99 -5.02
CA TYR A 163 3.38 -13.97 -5.85
C TYR A 163 2.63 -13.84 -7.18
N ASP A 164 2.17 -12.64 -7.49
CA ASP A 164 1.73 -12.25 -8.82
C ASP A 164 2.46 -10.97 -9.24
N SER A 165 3.01 -10.95 -10.45
CA SER A 165 3.73 -9.79 -10.97
C SER A 165 2.87 -8.53 -11.08
N GLN A 166 1.55 -8.66 -11.24
CA GLN A 166 0.62 -7.52 -11.29
C GLN A 166 0.47 -6.82 -9.93
N MET A 167 0.85 -7.50 -8.83
CA MET A 167 0.84 -6.95 -7.47
C MET A 167 2.22 -6.48 -7.02
N VAL A 168 3.22 -6.47 -7.91
CA VAL A 168 4.61 -6.14 -7.57
C VAL A 168 5.16 -5.08 -8.52
N THR A 169 5.65 -3.98 -7.96
CA THR A 169 6.43 -3.00 -8.73
C THR A 169 7.87 -3.00 -8.24
N ASP A 170 8.79 -3.28 -9.15
CA ASP A 170 10.22 -3.34 -8.85
C ASP A 170 10.95 -2.07 -9.33
N GLN A 171 12.27 -2.03 -9.12
CA GLN A 171 13.10 -0.89 -9.47
C GLN A 171 12.97 -0.46 -10.95
N LEU A 172 12.73 -1.37 -11.89
CA LEU A 172 12.66 -1.05 -13.32
C LEU A 172 11.38 -0.29 -13.69
N ALA A 173 10.33 -0.42 -12.88
CA ALA A 173 9.02 0.19 -13.12
C ALA A 173 8.76 1.41 -12.20
N MET A 174 9.74 1.86 -11.42
CA MET A 174 9.58 3.01 -10.51
C MET A 174 9.30 4.33 -11.22
N ASP A 175 9.76 4.52 -12.47
CA ASP A 175 9.44 5.69 -13.29
C ASP A 175 7.99 5.71 -13.78
N LYS A 176 7.31 4.56 -13.70
CA LYS A 176 5.91 4.32 -14.06
C LYS A 176 5.12 3.74 -12.88
N LEU A 177 5.48 4.12 -11.67
CA LEU A 177 4.88 3.64 -10.43
C LEU A 177 3.34 3.77 -10.41
N VAL A 178 2.78 4.82 -11.03
CA VAL A 178 1.32 4.99 -11.14
C VAL A 178 0.67 3.99 -12.11
N GLU A 179 1.38 3.51 -13.13
CA GLU A 179 0.88 2.40 -13.96
C GLU A 179 0.78 1.13 -13.12
N GLY A 180 1.82 0.80 -12.34
CA GLY A 180 1.81 -0.33 -11.41
C GLY A 180 0.73 -0.24 -10.33
N LEU A 181 0.46 0.97 -9.82
CA LEU A 181 -0.66 1.23 -8.89
C LEU A 181 -2.01 0.85 -9.51
N LEU A 182 -2.23 1.23 -10.77
CA LEU A 182 -3.47 0.96 -11.48
C LEU A 182 -3.58 -0.53 -11.85
N GLU A 183 -2.49 -1.18 -12.23
CA GLU A 183 -2.44 -2.62 -12.48
C GLU A 183 -2.76 -3.42 -11.22
N ALA A 184 -2.16 -3.08 -10.07
CA ALA A 184 -2.46 -3.72 -8.79
C ALA A 184 -3.94 -3.51 -8.40
N SER A 185 -4.47 -2.30 -8.62
CA SER A 185 -5.89 -2.01 -8.40
C SER A 185 -6.80 -2.89 -9.29
N SER A 186 -6.52 -2.95 -10.59
CA SER A 186 -7.31 -3.74 -11.56
C SER A 186 -7.19 -5.25 -11.29
N PHE A 187 -6.05 -5.74 -10.83
CA PHE A 187 -5.90 -7.15 -10.44
C PHE A 187 -6.89 -7.54 -9.34
N TRP A 188 -7.03 -6.70 -8.31
CA TRP A 188 -7.91 -6.98 -7.16
C TRP A 188 -9.38 -6.64 -7.41
N TYR A 189 -9.67 -5.63 -8.23
CA TYR A 189 -11.02 -5.08 -8.36
C TYR A 189 -11.64 -5.23 -9.75
N GLY A 190 -10.87 -5.70 -10.73
CA GLY A 190 -11.25 -5.70 -12.13
C GLY A 190 -11.16 -4.31 -12.77
N GLU A 191 -11.26 -4.27 -14.10
CA GLU A 191 -11.16 -3.05 -14.92
C GLU A 191 -12.26 -2.03 -14.65
N ASP A 192 -13.42 -2.51 -14.21
CA ASP A 192 -14.55 -1.66 -13.81
C ASP A 192 -14.29 -0.96 -12.46
N GLY A 193 -13.22 -1.34 -11.75
CA GLY A 193 -12.84 -0.80 -10.46
C GLY A 193 -13.64 -1.38 -9.30
N TRP A 194 -13.45 -0.81 -8.11
CA TRP A 194 -13.98 -1.35 -6.87
C TRP A 194 -15.49 -1.12 -6.73
N GLN A 195 -16.29 -2.14 -7.05
CA GLN A 195 -17.77 -2.11 -7.00
C GLN A 195 -18.35 -2.23 -5.58
N HIS A 196 -17.68 -1.63 -4.59
CA HIS A 196 -18.06 -1.72 -3.19
C HIS A 196 -19.06 -0.61 -2.81
N PRO A 197 -20.13 -0.90 -2.03
CA PRO A 197 -21.00 0.13 -1.45
C PRO A 197 -20.31 1.25 -0.64
N ALA A 198 -19.04 1.04 -0.26
CA ALA A 198 -18.25 2.00 0.52
C ALA A 198 -17.26 2.78 -0.35
N ALA A 199 -17.12 2.44 -1.63
CA ALA A 199 -16.21 3.10 -2.57
C ALA A 199 -16.40 4.63 -2.63
N PRO A 200 -17.64 5.17 -2.64
CA PRO A 200 -17.85 6.63 -2.62
C PRO A 200 -17.36 7.31 -1.33
N HIS A 201 -17.16 6.55 -0.25
CA HIS A 201 -16.85 7.07 1.08
C HIS A 201 -15.43 6.77 1.55
N ALA A 202 -14.70 5.88 0.87
CA ALA A 202 -13.37 5.45 1.29
C ALA A 202 -12.37 6.61 1.39
N ARG A 203 -12.43 7.55 0.44
CA ARG A 203 -11.66 8.80 0.48
C ARG A 203 -11.91 9.60 1.76
N GLY A 204 -13.18 9.86 2.08
CA GLY A 204 -13.55 10.62 3.28
C GLY A 204 -13.18 9.90 4.56
N LEU A 205 -13.27 8.56 4.59
CA LEU A 205 -12.87 7.78 5.76
C LEU A 205 -11.37 7.94 6.06
N LEU A 206 -10.50 7.83 5.05
CA LEU A 206 -9.06 7.97 5.28
C LEU A 206 -8.68 9.37 5.75
N LEU A 207 -9.33 10.42 5.23
CA LEU A 207 -9.13 11.79 5.71
C LEU A 207 -9.56 11.93 7.17
N ASP A 208 -10.77 11.49 7.52
CA ASP A 208 -11.28 11.54 8.90
C ASP A 208 -10.38 10.80 9.92
N LEU A 209 -9.61 9.79 9.47
CA LEU A 209 -8.79 8.95 10.34
C LEU A 209 -7.33 9.39 10.45
N PHE A 210 -6.77 10.03 9.43
CA PHE A 210 -5.33 10.25 9.32
C PHE A 210 -4.91 11.72 9.12
N GLU A 211 -5.83 12.63 8.75
CA GLU A 211 -5.58 14.08 8.67
C GLU A 211 -5.64 14.76 10.05
#